data_AF-A0A1M3B7M2-F1
#
_entry.id   AF-A0A1M3B7M2-F1
#
_cell.length_a   1.000
_cell.length_b   1.000
_cell.length_c   1.000
_cell.angle_alpha   90.00
_cell.angle_beta   90.00
_cell.angle_gamma   90.00
#
_symmetry.space_group_name_H-M   'P 1'
#
loop_
_entity.id
_entity.type
_entity.pdbx_description
1 polymer ?
#
loop_
_entity_poly.entity_id
_entity_poly.type
_entity_poly.pdbx_seq_one_letter_code
_entity_poly.pdbx_strand_id
1 'polypeptide(L)'
;MKFSFILLAILFTMSGFADITISGNPPPLTISTAIAGSNPTPVTNATTTYTVTNLILSGARITGQLNVAMPTNVTLSLQLQAPSGGTSQGLVALSTTAQNLVTNIPIIALASNLTCTYRLAATAAALPATNLTVIITLTQL
;
A
#
# COMPACT_ATOMS: atom_id res chain seq x y z
N MET A 1 18.40 -4.53 -16.76
CA MET A 1 17.99 -3.13 -16.50
C MET A 1 17.31 -3.09 -15.13
N LYS A 2 17.68 -2.15 -14.25
CA LYS A 2 17.26 -2.10 -12.84
C LYS A 2 16.36 -0.87 -12.64
N PHE A 3 15.08 -1.09 -12.39
CA PHE A 3 14.15 -0.03 -11.97
C PHE A 3 14.21 0.13 -10.46
N SER A 4 14.16 1.34 -9.91
CA SER A 4 14.21 1.57 -8.45
C SER A 4 13.16 2.60 -8.05
N PHE A 5 12.13 2.17 -7.32
CA PHE A 5 11.06 3.02 -6.81
C PHE A 5 11.29 3.29 -5.33
N ILE A 6 11.36 4.56 -4.92
CA ILE A 6 11.45 4.94 -3.51
C ILE A 6 10.03 5.22 -3.02
N LEU A 7 9.60 4.57 -1.95
CA LEU A 7 8.24 4.74 -1.42
C LEU A 7 8.30 5.54 -0.13
N LEU A 8 7.59 6.67 -0.09
CA LEU A 8 7.54 7.55 1.08
C LEU A 8 6.11 7.57 1.63
N ALA A 9 5.75 6.76 2.62
CA ALA A 9 4.40 6.82 3.19
C ALA A 9 4.28 8.02 4.15
N ILE A 10 3.35 8.95 3.90
CA ILE A 10 3.08 10.10 4.78
C ILE A 10 1.65 9.95 5.31
N LEU A 11 1.47 10.01 6.63
CA LEU A 11 0.16 9.87 7.29
C LEU A 11 -0.39 11.23 7.69
N PHE A 12 -1.70 11.41 7.49
CA PHE A 12 -2.50 12.43 8.15
C PHE A 12 -3.45 11.73 9.11
N THR A 13 -3.34 12.01 10.41
CA THR A 13 -4.33 11.60 11.41
C THR A 13 -5.28 12.76 11.68
N MET A 14 -6.59 12.52 11.58
CA MET A 14 -7.56 13.40 12.27
C MET A 14 -7.50 13.03 13.75
N SER A 15 -6.89 13.91 14.55
CA SER A 15 -6.77 13.75 15.99
C SER A 15 -8.15 13.56 16.62
N GLY A 16 -8.42 12.36 17.16
CA GLY A 16 -9.56 12.14 18.05
C GLY A 16 -10.19 10.74 18.09
N PHE A 17 -10.14 9.92 17.03
CA PHE A 17 -11.06 8.75 16.94
C PHE A 17 -10.46 7.42 16.46
N ALA A 18 -9.19 7.41 16.06
CA ALA A 18 -8.39 6.23 15.70
C ALA A 18 -6.97 6.67 15.32
N ASP A 19 -5.98 5.80 15.47
CA ASP A 19 -4.59 6.04 15.08
C ASP A 19 -4.07 4.88 14.25
N ILE A 20 -3.46 5.21 13.10
CA ILE A 20 -2.69 4.26 12.29
C ILE A 20 -1.23 4.66 12.42
N THR A 21 -0.36 3.71 12.74
CA THR A 21 1.10 3.90 12.74
C THR A 21 1.75 2.84 11.86
N ILE A 22 2.74 3.22 11.06
CA ILE A 22 3.51 2.30 10.22
C ILE A 22 4.91 2.17 10.82
N SER A 23 5.44 0.96 10.86
CA SER A 23 6.79 0.64 11.35
C SER A 23 7.92 1.37 10.61
N GLY A 24 7.68 1.84 9.39
CA GLY A 24 8.64 2.60 8.59
C GLY A 24 8.31 2.62 7.10
N ASN A 25 9.21 3.19 6.31
CA ASN A 25 9.12 3.12 4.84
C ASN A 25 9.64 1.77 4.35
N PRO A 26 8.97 1.13 3.37
CA PRO A 26 9.49 -0.08 2.77
C PRO A 26 10.75 0.23 1.94
N PRO A 27 11.66 -0.73 1.79
CA PRO A 27 12.83 -0.57 0.94
C PRO A 27 12.41 -0.37 -0.52
N PRO A 28 13.30 0.20 -1.36
CA PRO A 28 12.98 0.45 -2.76
C PRO A 28 12.55 -0.83 -3.50
N LEU A 29 11.42 -0.77 -4.20
CA LEU A 29 10.93 -1.88 -5.01
C LEU A 29 11.60 -1.82 -6.39
N THR A 30 12.32 -2.88 -6.75
CA THR A 30 13.11 -2.91 -7.99
C THR A 30 12.77 -4.09 -8.87
N ILE A 31 12.06 -3.87 -9.98
CA ILE A 31 11.88 -4.89 -11.03
C ILE A 31 13.19 -5.00 -11.82
N SER A 32 13.87 -6.14 -11.73
CA SER A 32 15.17 -6.38 -12.38
C SER A 32 15.18 -7.58 -13.34
N THR A 33 14.12 -8.39 -13.33
CA THR A 33 14.01 -9.61 -14.15
C THR A 33 12.80 -9.54 -15.07
N ALA A 34 13.02 -9.86 -16.34
CA ALA A 34 11.97 -10.06 -17.33
C ALA A 34 12.37 -11.25 -18.20
N ILE A 35 11.45 -12.17 -18.43
CA ILE A 35 11.63 -13.22 -19.43
C ILE A 35 11.34 -12.58 -20.79
N ALA A 36 12.20 -12.79 -21.77
CA ALA A 36 11.99 -12.26 -23.11
C ALA A 36 10.64 -12.74 -23.68
N GLY A 37 9.85 -11.81 -24.24
CA GLY A 37 8.49 -12.10 -24.71
C GLY A 37 7.42 -12.18 -23.62
N SER A 38 7.78 -11.99 -22.34
CA SER A 38 6.84 -11.94 -21.22
C SER A 38 6.86 -10.59 -20.51
N ASN A 39 5.85 -10.34 -19.67
CA ASN A 39 5.89 -9.22 -18.74
C ASN A 39 7.02 -9.40 -17.72
N PRO A 40 7.61 -8.30 -17.22
CA PRO A 40 8.55 -8.36 -16.10
C PRO A 40 7.99 -9.09 -14.88
N THR A 41 8.85 -9.78 -14.15
CA THR A 41 8.45 -10.48 -12.93
C THR A 41 8.06 -9.46 -11.85
N PRO A 42 6.84 -9.53 -11.28
CA PRO A 42 6.43 -8.63 -10.21
C PRO A 42 7.31 -8.80 -8.97
N VAL A 43 7.51 -7.69 -8.26
CA VAL A 43 8.28 -7.67 -7.01
C VAL A 43 7.33 -7.45 -5.86
N THR A 44 7.47 -8.25 -4.80
CA THR A 44 6.66 -8.16 -3.59
C THR A 44 7.54 -7.82 -2.40
N ASN A 45 7.06 -6.94 -1.52
CA ASN A 45 7.69 -6.64 -0.24
C ASN A 45 6.64 -6.63 0.88
N ALA A 46 6.93 -7.32 1.98
CA ALA A 46 6.07 -7.40 3.16
C ALA A 46 6.82 -7.04 4.45
N THR A 47 7.84 -6.17 4.33
CA THR A 47 8.77 -5.88 5.45
C THR A 47 8.25 -4.84 6.42
N THR A 48 7.26 -4.04 6.01
CA THR A 48 6.64 -3.04 6.87
C THR A 48 5.38 -3.62 7.50
N THR A 49 5.21 -3.33 8.78
CA THR A 49 3.96 -3.54 9.50
C THR A 49 3.27 -2.22 9.80
N TYR A 50 1.98 -2.29 10.11
CA TYR A 50 1.19 -1.19 10.66
C TYR A 50 0.46 -1.63 11.92
N THR A 51 0.10 -0.63 12.72
CA THR A 51 -0.65 -0.78 13.97
C THR A 51 -1.86 0.13 13.90
N VAL A 52 -2.99 -0.38 14.37
CA VAL A 52 -4.25 0.34 14.53
C VAL A 52 -4.57 0.41 16.02
N THR A 53 -4.73 1.63 16.54
CA THR A 53 -5.11 1.89 17.92
C THR A 53 -6.34 2.79 18.00
N ASN A 54 -7.10 2.67 19.08
CA ASN A 54 -8.20 3.59 19.43
C ASN A 54 -9.33 3.72 18.40
N LEU A 55 -9.58 2.70 17.58
CA LEU A 55 -10.62 2.80 16.55
C LEU A 55 -12.02 2.72 17.15
N ILE A 56 -12.66 3.86 17.38
CA ILE A 56 -13.98 3.93 18.04
C ILE A 56 -15.15 4.16 17.08
N LEU A 57 -14.90 4.14 15.76
CA LEU A 57 -15.91 4.37 14.72
C LEU A 57 -16.55 3.06 14.25
N SER A 58 -17.88 3.05 14.16
CA SER A 58 -18.65 1.95 13.57
C SER A 58 -18.54 1.96 12.04
N GLY A 59 -18.26 0.82 11.41
CA GLY A 59 -18.14 0.71 9.96
C GLY A 59 -16.84 1.26 9.40
N ALA A 60 -15.80 1.31 10.25
CA ALA A 60 -14.53 1.89 9.89
C ALA A 60 -13.84 1.14 8.74
N ARG A 61 -13.13 1.90 7.90
CA ARG A 61 -12.35 1.38 6.77
C ARG A 61 -11.02 2.08 6.67
N ILE A 62 -10.01 1.37 6.16
CA ILE A 62 -8.72 1.93 5.81
C ILE A 62 -8.67 2.05 4.29
N THR A 63 -8.42 3.25 3.82
CA THR A 63 -8.23 3.56 2.41
C THR A 63 -6.79 3.94 2.13
N GLY A 64 -6.32 3.66 0.92
CA GLY A 64 -5.00 4.06 0.44
C GLY A 64 -5.08 4.78 -0.90
N GLN A 65 -4.27 5.81 -1.07
CA GLN A 65 -4.08 6.50 -2.35
C GLN A 65 -2.62 6.91 -2.55
N LEU A 66 -2.26 7.14 -3.81
CA LEU A 66 -0.97 7.69 -4.22
C LEU A 66 -1.07 9.21 -4.38
N ASN A 67 0.00 9.93 -4.07
CA ASN A 67 0.12 11.36 -4.36
C ASN A 67 0.23 11.66 -5.87
N VAL A 68 0.78 10.71 -6.64
CA VAL A 68 1.06 10.82 -8.07
C VAL A 68 0.69 9.50 -8.73
N ALA A 69 0.15 9.59 -9.95
CA ALA A 69 -0.18 8.40 -10.72
C ALA A 69 1.08 7.60 -11.05
N MET A 70 0.97 6.27 -11.01
CA MET A 70 2.03 5.41 -11.51
C MET A 70 2.23 5.64 -13.02
N PRO A 71 3.46 5.45 -13.53
CA PRO A 71 3.72 5.52 -14.97
C PRO A 71 2.83 4.53 -15.72
N THR A 72 2.51 4.85 -16.98
CA THR A 72 1.77 3.94 -17.85
C THR A 72 2.42 2.56 -17.85
N ASN A 73 1.60 1.51 -17.80
CA ASN A 73 2.02 0.11 -17.77
C ASN A 73 2.78 -0.34 -16.51
N VAL A 74 2.75 0.47 -15.44
CA VAL A 74 3.25 0.08 -14.10
C VAL A 74 2.12 0.17 -13.09
N THR A 75 1.97 -0.85 -12.27
CA THR A 75 0.94 -0.94 -11.24
C THR A 75 1.59 -1.19 -9.89
N LEU A 76 1.32 -0.32 -8.93
CA LEU A 76 1.63 -0.56 -7.52
C LEU A 76 0.35 -1.00 -6.82
N SER A 77 0.42 -2.17 -6.19
CA SER A 77 -0.67 -2.71 -5.39
C SER A 77 -0.26 -2.82 -3.93
N LEU A 78 -1.23 -2.64 -3.04
CA LEU A 78 -1.05 -2.78 -1.59
C LEU A 78 -2.11 -3.72 -1.04
N GLN A 79 -1.68 -4.63 -0.19
CA GLN A 79 -2.53 -5.44 0.66
C GLN A 79 -2.21 -5.12 2.11
N LEU A 80 -3.23 -4.80 2.90
CA LEU A 80 -3.11 -4.68 4.35
C LEU A 80 -3.72 -5.91 5.00
N GLN A 81 -2.99 -6.54 5.91
CA GLN A 81 -3.56 -7.56 6.79
C GLN A 81 -4.65 -6.92 7.64
N ALA A 82 -5.85 -7.49 7.65
CA ALA A 82 -6.93 -6.92 8.45
C ALA A 82 -6.73 -7.18 9.96
N PRO A 83 -7.12 -6.24 10.83
CA PRO A 83 -7.28 -6.50 12.26
C PRO A 83 -8.40 -7.52 12.49
N SER A 84 -8.46 -8.10 13.69
CA SER A 84 -9.52 -9.06 14.06
C SER A 84 -10.92 -8.44 13.84
N GLY A 85 -11.79 -9.18 13.16
CA GLY A 85 -13.14 -8.74 12.78
C GLY A 85 -13.20 -7.81 11.56
N GLY A 86 -12.08 -7.26 11.10
CA GLY A 86 -11.98 -6.53 9.83
C GLY A 86 -11.82 -7.48 8.64
N THR A 87 -12.13 -6.97 7.44
CA THR A 87 -11.96 -7.70 6.18
C THR A 87 -10.92 -7.01 5.30
N SER A 88 -9.87 -7.74 4.92
CA SER A 88 -8.87 -7.27 3.96
C SER A 88 -9.44 -7.39 2.56
N GLN A 89 -9.25 -6.37 1.73
CA GLN A 89 -9.64 -6.39 0.31
C GLN A 89 -8.61 -7.13 -0.57
N GLY A 90 -7.59 -7.73 0.05
CA GLY A 90 -6.52 -8.40 -0.67
C GLY A 90 -5.59 -7.39 -1.37
N LEU A 91 -5.09 -7.78 -2.53
CA LEU A 91 -4.09 -7.01 -3.25
C LEU A 91 -4.77 -5.97 -4.16
N VAL A 92 -4.84 -4.73 -3.68
CA VAL A 92 -5.58 -3.65 -4.34
C VAL A 92 -4.63 -2.76 -5.13
N ALA A 93 -4.94 -2.50 -6.41
CA ALA A 93 -4.18 -1.55 -7.22
C ALA A 93 -4.41 -0.12 -6.72
N LEU A 94 -3.34 0.55 -6.30
CA LEU A 94 -3.41 1.92 -5.83
C LEU A 94 -3.42 2.90 -7.01
N SER A 95 -4.12 4.01 -6.83
CA SER A 95 -4.15 5.12 -7.77
C SER A 95 -4.21 6.44 -7.00
N THR A 96 -4.35 7.56 -7.70
CA THR A 96 -4.57 8.87 -7.06
C THR A 96 -5.96 9.02 -6.43
N THR A 97 -6.88 8.10 -6.69
CA THR A 97 -8.16 8.00 -5.97
C THR A 97 -8.06 6.98 -4.85
N ALA A 98 -8.63 7.32 -3.68
CA ALA A 98 -8.71 6.45 -2.51
C ALA A 98 -9.37 5.12 -2.84
N GLN A 99 -8.66 4.03 -2.54
CA GLN A 99 -9.14 2.66 -2.67
C GLN A 99 -9.31 2.04 -1.29
N ASN A 100 -10.36 1.24 -1.08
CA ASN A 100 -10.55 0.51 0.16
C ASN A 100 -9.52 -0.62 0.27
N LEU A 101 -8.75 -0.64 1.35
CA LEU A 101 -7.76 -1.68 1.66
C LEU A 101 -8.26 -2.65 2.73
N VAL A 102 -8.94 -2.10 3.75
CA VAL A 102 -9.58 -2.86 4.82
C VAL A 102 -10.96 -2.27 5.07
N THR A 103 -11.98 -3.11 5.22
CA THR A 103 -13.37 -2.70 5.48
C THR A 103 -13.94 -3.46 6.67
N ASN A 104 -15.10 -3.02 7.17
CA ASN A 104 -15.81 -3.64 8.28
C ASN A 104 -14.96 -3.78 9.54
N ILE A 105 -14.10 -2.80 9.84
CA ILE A 105 -13.28 -2.87 11.04
C ILE A 105 -14.18 -2.60 12.26
N PRO A 106 -14.19 -3.49 13.27
CA PRO A 106 -15.04 -3.32 14.43
C PRO A 106 -14.55 -2.18 15.33
N ILE A 107 -15.48 -1.68 16.15
CA ILE A 107 -15.21 -0.70 17.20
C ILE A 107 -14.26 -1.32 18.24
N ILE A 108 -13.31 -0.52 18.75
CA ILE A 108 -12.24 -0.88 19.67
C ILE A 108 -11.28 -1.92 19.05
N ALA A 109 -11.14 -1.96 17.73
CA ALA A 109 -10.10 -2.76 17.10
C ALA A 109 -8.71 -2.23 17.52
N LEU A 110 -7.99 -3.06 18.26
CA LEU A 110 -6.59 -2.85 18.62
C LEU A 110 -5.79 -3.97 17.96
N ALA A 111 -4.89 -3.61 17.06
CA ALA A 111 -4.05 -4.58 16.39
C ALA A 111 -2.69 -3.98 16.06
N SER A 112 -1.64 -4.69 16.46
CA SER A 112 -0.26 -4.31 16.21
C SER A 112 0.42 -5.33 15.30
N ASN A 113 1.48 -4.93 14.61
CA ASN A 113 2.27 -5.80 13.73
C ASN A 113 1.47 -6.41 12.58
N LEU A 114 0.45 -5.71 12.08
CA LEU A 114 -0.28 -6.13 10.90
C LEU A 114 0.60 -5.92 9.67
N THR A 115 0.70 -6.91 8.79
CA THR A 115 1.61 -6.86 7.65
C THR A 115 1.07 -5.94 6.54
N CYS A 116 1.93 -5.10 5.96
CA CYS A 116 1.67 -4.40 4.71
C CYS A 116 2.44 -5.08 3.58
N THR A 117 1.73 -5.62 2.59
CA THR A 117 2.32 -6.27 1.42
C THR A 117 2.19 -5.37 0.20
N TYR A 118 3.30 -4.82 -0.27
CA TYR A 118 3.40 -4.08 -1.52
C TYR A 118 3.74 -5.03 -2.66
N ARG A 119 3.11 -4.85 -3.81
CA ARG A 119 3.44 -5.55 -5.04
C ARG A 119 3.56 -4.58 -6.19
N LEU A 120 4.73 -4.51 -6.79
CA LEU A 120 5.00 -3.73 -7.99
C LEU A 120 5.01 -4.65 -9.20
N ALA A 121 4.14 -4.37 -10.17
CA ALA A 121 4.07 -5.08 -11.44
C ALA A 121 4.25 -4.09 -12.59
N ALA A 122 4.85 -4.55 -13.68
CA ALA A 122 4.96 -3.79 -14.93
C ALA A 122 4.62 -4.71 -16.11
N THR A 123 4.19 -4.14 -17.23
CA THR A 123 4.03 -4.89 -18.49
C THR A 123 5.24 -4.70 -19.39
N ALA A 124 5.38 -5.54 -20.42
CA ALA A 124 6.46 -5.43 -21.40
C ALA A 124 6.48 -4.08 -22.15
N ALA A 125 5.35 -3.36 -22.19
CA ALA A 125 5.23 -2.04 -22.79
C ALA A 125 5.53 -0.89 -21.80
N ALA A 126 5.97 -1.19 -20.58
CA ALA A 126 6.39 -0.16 -19.62
C ALA A 126 7.64 0.56 -20.12
N LEU A 127 7.55 1.88 -20.21
CA LEU A 127 8.70 2.70 -20.52
C LEU A 127 9.69 2.69 -19.35
N PRO A 128 11.00 2.81 -19.62
CA PRO A 128 11.96 2.90 -18.56
C PRO A 128 11.72 4.16 -17.72
N ALA A 129 11.24 3.99 -16.49
CA ALA A 129 11.07 5.09 -15.56
C ALA A 129 12.40 5.39 -14.84
N THR A 130 12.73 6.68 -14.74
CA THR A 130 13.67 7.23 -13.75
C THR A 130 13.12 6.99 -12.34
N ASN A 131 13.98 7.00 -11.32
CA ASN A 131 13.58 6.81 -9.92
C ASN A 131 12.32 7.62 -9.57
N LEU A 132 11.19 6.93 -9.38
CA LEU A 132 9.93 7.56 -9.02
C LEU A 132 9.73 7.43 -7.51
N THR A 133 9.50 8.56 -6.87
CA THR A 133 9.07 8.59 -5.47
C THR A 133 7.56 8.80 -5.42
N VAL A 134 6.84 7.81 -4.89
CA VAL A 134 5.39 7.94 -4.66
C VAL A 134 5.12 7.98 -3.16
N ILE A 135 4.09 8.71 -2.78
CA ILE A 135 3.63 8.79 -1.40
C ILE A 135 2.29 8.07 -1.27
N ILE A 136 2.26 7.06 -0.39
CA ILE A 136 1.00 6.40 -0.02
C ILE A 136 0.43 7.11 1.19
N THR A 137 -0.79 7.62 1.03
CA THR A 137 -1.57 8.18 2.14
C THR A 137 -2.58 7.13 2.59
N LEU A 138 -2.50 6.72 3.85
CA LEU A 138 -3.51 5.86 4.48
C LEU A 138 -4.48 6.73 5.27
N THR A 139 -5.77 6.60 4.96
CA THR A 139 -6.84 7.32 5.66
C THR A 139 -7.83 6.34 6.23
N GLN A 140 -8.13 6.50 7.52
CA GLN A 140 -9.25 5.82 8.16
C GLN A 140 -10.51 6.68 8.05
N LEU A 141 -11.63 6.03 7.76
CA LEU A 141 -12.95 6.62 7.63
C LEU A 141 -13.94 5.82 8.46
#